data_AF-A0A563D7B4-F1
#
_entry.id   AF-A0A563D7B4-F1
#
_cell.length_a   1.000
_cell.length_b   1.000
_cell.length_c   1.000
_cell.angle_alpha   90.00
_cell.angle_beta   90.00
_cell.angle_gamma   90.00
#
_symmetry.space_group_name_H-M   'P 1'
#
loop_
_entity.id
_entity.type
_entity.pdbx_description
1 polymer ?
#
loop_
_entity_poly.entity_id
_entity_poly.type
_entity_poly.pdbx_seq_one_letter_code
_entity_poly.pdbx_strand_id
1 'polypeptide(L)'
;MKISLDEATQIYANYIFKQDIQKTRIKCILDVIYNDNYIFTDSPLNFNSKTGYNISGIWVNGYTGQIEKNLLIELKIPKKILL
;
A
#
# COMPACT_ATOMS: atom_id res chain seq x y z
N MET A 1 -7.43 11.29 6.43
CA MET A 1 -7.27 11.19 4.96
C MET A 1 -8.39 11.98 4.29
N LYS A 2 -8.11 12.61 3.15
CA LYS A 2 -9.02 13.45 2.36
C LYS A 2 -9.65 12.70 1.19
N ILE A 3 -8.93 11.78 0.56
CA ILE A 3 -9.49 10.87 -0.45
C ILE A 3 -9.93 9.58 0.22
N SER A 4 -10.99 8.99 -0.31
CA SER A 4 -11.52 7.69 0.09
C SER A 4 -10.66 6.53 -0.40
N LEU A 5 -10.90 5.33 0.13
CA LEU A 5 -10.26 4.11 -0.35
C LEU A 5 -10.62 3.82 -1.83
N ASP A 6 -11.84 4.11 -2.26
CA ASP A 6 -12.26 3.92 -3.64
C ASP A 6 -11.52 4.87 -4.59
N GLU A 7 -11.37 6.15 -4.21
CA GLU A 7 -10.57 7.12 -4.96
C GLU A 7 -9.10 6.69 -5.03
N ALA A 8 -8.52 6.26 -3.91
CA ALA A 8 -7.14 5.76 -3.87
C ALA A 8 -6.97 4.50 -4.73
N THR A 9 -7.95 3.60 -4.73
CA THR A 9 -7.98 2.39 -5.57
C THR A 9 -8.01 2.73 -7.05
N GLN A 10 -8.81 3.73 -7.44
CA GLN A 10 -8.86 4.20 -8.82
C GLN A 10 -7.54 4.84 -9.26
N ILE A 11 -6.90 5.62 -8.39
CA ILE A 11 -5.58 6.21 -8.63
C ILE A 11 -4.53 5.10 -8.86
N TYR A 12 -4.49 4.10 -7.99
CA TYR A 12 -3.63 2.93 -8.13
C TYR A 12 -3.90 2.17 -9.43
N ALA A 13 -5.16 1.87 -9.74
CA ALA A 13 -5.54 1.13 -10.95
C ALA A 13 -5.09 1.88 -12.22
N ASN A 14 -5.36 3.18 -12.30
CA ASN A 14 -4.96 4.03 -13.42
C ASN A 14 -3.44 4.03 -13.60
N TYR A 15 -2.69 4.02 -12.50
CA TYR A 15 -1.24 3.99 -12.53
C TYR A 15 -0.67 2.67 -13.06
N ILE A 16 -1.24 1.53 -12.65
CA ILE A 16 -0.83 0.22 -13.15
C ILE A 16 -1.16 0.07 -14.64
N PHE A 17 -2.36 0.48 -15.09
CA PHE A 17 -2.72 0.44 -16.52
C PHE A 17 -1.78 1.28 -17.38
N LYS A 18 -1.28 2.41 -16.87
CA LYS A 18 -0.29 3.23 -17.59
C LYS A 18 1.07 2.56 -17.73
N GLN A 19 1.45 1.67 -16.81
CA GLN A 19 2.72 0.95 -16.88
C GLN A 19 2.64 -0.33 -17.73
N ASP A 20 1.46 -0.93 -17.84
CA ASP A 20 1.23 -2.13 -18.65
C ASP A 20 -0.05 -1.97 -19.46
N ILE A 21 0.11 -1.47 -20.69
CA ILE A 21 -1.00 -1.21 -21.62
C ILE A 21 -1.69 -2.49 -22.11
N GLN A 22 -1.09 -3.67 -21.91
CA GLN A 22 -1.68 -4.95 -22.29
C GLN A 22 -2.52 -5.56 -21.16
N LYS A 23 -2.42 -5.06 -19.94
CA LYS A 23 -3.30 -5.47 -18.85
C LYS A 23 -4.74 -5.03 -19.14
N THR A 24 -5.64 -6.00 -19.15
CA THR A 24 -7.10 -5.79 -19.27
C THR A 24 -7.80 -5.87 -17.93
N ARG A 25 -7.13 -6.37 -16.89
CA ARG A 25 -7.62 -6.48 -15.52
C ARG A 25 -6.50 -6.24 -14.52
N ILE A 26 -6.85 -5.61 -13.40
CA ILE A 26 -5.94 -5.36 -12.29
C ILE A 26 -6.60 -5.88 -11.02
N LYS A 27 -5.82 -6.59 -10.21
CA LYS A 27 -6.19 -6.89 -8.83
C LYS A 27 -5.72 -5.73 -7.96
N CYS A 28 -6.65 -5.03 -7.32
CA CYS A 28 -6.36 -3.97 -6.38
C CYS A 28 -6.47 -4.52 -4.96
N ILE A 29 -5.35 -4.94 -4.38
CA ILE A 29 -5.30 -5.43 -3.00
C ILE A 29 -4.75 -4.30 -2.14
N LEU A 30 -5.59 -3.78 -1.24
CA LEU A 30 -5.09 -2.94 -0.15
C LEU A 30 -4.36 -3.86 0.84
N ASP A 31 -3.06 -3.62 1.02
CA ASP A 31 -2.24 -4.37 1.96
C ASP A 31 -2.41 -3.81 3.38
N VAL A 32 -2.13 -2.52 3.53
CA VAL A 32 -2.15 -1.81 4.81
C VAL A 32 -2.36 -0.31 4.59
N ILE A 33 -2.90 0.35 5.60
CA ILE A 33 -2.89 1.81 5.70
C ILE A 33 -1.80 2.17 6.71
N TYR A 34 -0.78 2.90 6.26
CA TYR A 34 0.36 3.27 7.10
C TYR A 34 0.69 4.76 6.96
N ASN A 35 0.80 5.43 8.10
CA ASN A 35 0.76 6.89 8.21
C ASN A 35 -0.46 7.43 7.45
N ASP A 36 -0.21 8.23 6.42
CA ASP A 36 -1.21 8.88 5.61
C ASP A 36 -1.41 8.21 4.24
N ASN A 37 -0.98 6.97 4.06
CA ASN A 37 -0.98 6.29 2.76
C ASN A 37 -1.84 5.03 2.72
N TYR A 38 -2.54 4.84 1.62
CA TYR A 38 -3.09 3.55 1.20
C TYR A 38 -2.02 2.80 0.43
N ILE A 39 -1.66 1.59 0.87
CA ILE A 39 -0.58 0.82 0.27
C ILE A 39 -1.16 -0.39 -0.45
N PHE A 40 -0.97 -0.42 -1.76
CA PHE A 40 -1.47 -1.48 -2.63
C PHE A 40 -0.35 -2.41 -3.05
N THR A 41 -0.65 -3.71 -3.09
CA THR A 41 0.30 -4.76 -3.47
C THR A 41 -0.35 -5.77 -4.42
N ASP A 42 0.46 -6.49 -5.17
CA ASP A 42 0.01 -7.67 -5.93
C ASP A 42 0.14 -8.96 -5.10
N SER A 43 1.03 -8.96 -4.11
CA SER A 43 1.32 -10.08 -3.22
C SER A 43 1.49 -9.56 -1.79
N PRO A 44 0.44 -9.62 -0.95
CA PRO A 44 0.55 -9.23 0.46
C PRO A 44 1.58 -10.11 1.17
N LEU A 45 2.40 -9.49 2.01
CA LEU A 45 3.40 -10.20 2.79
C LEU A 45 2.77 -10.72 4.09
N ASN A 46 3.38 -11.74 4.69
CA ASN A 46 2.88 -12.28 5.95
C ASN A 46 3.43 -11.50 7.12
N PHE A 47 2.57 -11.26 8.12
CA PHE A 47 3.01 -10.78 9.43
C PHE A 47 3.81 -11.86 10.16
N ASN A 48 4.97 -11.46 10.70
CA ASN A 48 5.78 -12.30 11.56
C ASN A 48 5.91 -11.63 12.94
N SER A 49 5.41 -12.28 13.99
CA SER A 49 5.44 -11.72 15.35
C SER A 49 6.84 -11.52 15.94
N LYS A 50 7.87 -12.18 15.39
CA LYS A 50 9.27 -12.03 15.83
C LYS A 50 9.99 -10.88 15.12
N THR A 51 9.72 -10.67 13.84
CA THR A 51 10.48 -9.73 12.99
C THR A 51 9.66 -8.52 12.56
N GLY A 52 8.33 -8.58 12.66
CA GLY A 52 7.39 -7.54 12.29
C GLY A 52 6.71 -7.76 10.95
N TYR A 53 6.31 -6.65 10.33
CA TYR A 53 5.63 -6.63 9.04
C TYR A 53 6.50 -5.88 8.02
N ASN A 54 6.76 -6.49 6.87
CA ASN A 54 7.42 -5.79 5.77
C ASN A 54 6.34 -5.17 4.90
N ILE A 55 6.38 -3.85 4.76
CA ILE A 55 5.50 -3.14 3.85
C ILE A 55 6.22 -2.99 2.51
N SER A 56 5.61 -3.51 1.46
CA SER A 56 6.04 -3.28 0.08
C SER A 56 4.82 -3.04 -0.79
N GLY A 57 4.94 -2.14 -1.76
CA GLY A 57 3.85 -1.87 -2.68
C GLY A 57 3.89 -0.46 -3.24
N ILE A 58 2.78 -0.07 -3.84
CA ILE A 58 2.55 1.27 -4.37
C ILE A 58 1.76 2.08 -3.33
N TRP A 59 2.32 3.22 -2.95
CA TRP A 59 1.78 4.06 -1.91
C TRP A 59 0.97 5.18 -2.55
N VAL A 60 -0.30 5.31 -2.17
CA VAL A 60 -1.16 6.41 -2.58
C VAL A 60 -1.40 7.30 -1.36
N ASN A 61 -0.91 8.53 -1.41
CA ASN A 61 -1.09 9.50 -0.33
C ASN A 61 -2.58 9.84 -0.17
N GLY A 62 -3.11 9.60 1.01
CA GLY A 62 -4.51 9.79 1.36
C GLY A 62 -4.95 11.26 1.45
N TYR A 63 -4.05 12.23 1.35
CA TYR A 63 -4.40 13.66 1.29
C TYR A 63 -4.24 14.27 -0.11
N THR A 64 -3.21 13.85 -0.84
CA THR A 64 -2.85 14.45 -2.13
C THR A 64 -3.16 13.56 -3.33
N GLY A 65 -3.36 12.25 -3.13
CA GLY A 65 -3.49 11.26 -4.20
C GLY A 65 -2.18 11.00 -4.96
N GLN A 66 -1.06 11.57 -4.51
CA GLN A 66 0.25 11.34 -5.12
C GLN A 66 0.70 9.89 -4.89
N ILE A 67 1.39 9.35 -5.90
CA ILE A 67 1.95 8.01 -5.85
C ILE A 67 3.42 8.09 -5.48
N GLU A 68 3.80 7.37 -4.43
CA GLU A 68 5.20 7.16 -4.05
C GLU A 68 5.59 5.69 -4.31
N LYS A 69 6.73 5.50 -4.98
CA LYS A 69 7.38 4.19 -5.10
C LYS A 69 8.35 4.05 -3.92
N ASN A 70 7.90 3.51 -2.80
CA ASN A 70 8.80 3.12 -1.72
C ASN A 70 9.16 1.64 -1.85
N LEU A 71 10.48 1.36 -1.90
CA LEU A 71 11.01 0.08 -2.37
C LEU A 71 10.84 -1.07 -1.35
N LEU A 72 10.79 -0.76 -0.05
CA LEU A 72 10.46 -1.67 1.06
C LEU A 72 10.65 -0.89 2.36
N ILE A 73 9.69 -0.96 3.28
CA ILE A 73 9.86 -0.44 4.64
C ILE A 73 9.64 -1.60 5.61
N GLU A 74 10.67 -1.94 6.38
CA GLU A 74 10.55 -2.88 7.49
C GLU A 74 9.87 -2.19 8.68
N LEU A 75 8.65 -2.58 9.01
CA LEU A 75 8.03 -2.18 10.27
C LEU A 75 8.37 -3.19 11.36
N LYS A 76 9.31 -2.80 12.22
CA LYS A 76 9.56 -3.51 13.47
C LYS A 76 8.44 -3.19 14.45
N ILE A 77 7.89 -4.23 15.08
CA ILE A 77 6.91 -4.05 16.16
C ILE A 77 7.61 -3.31 17.32
N PRO A 78 7.08 -2.19 17.83
CA PRO A 78 7.59 -1.62 19.07
C PRO A 78 7.38 -2.64 20.19
N LYS A 79 8.46 -2.99 20.91
CA LYS A 79 8.50 -4.02 21.98
C LYS A 79 7.55 -3.79 23.18
N LYS A 80 6.67 -2.79 23.14
CA LYS A 80 5.67 -2.52 24.17
C LYS A 80 4.33 -2.19 23.51
N ILE A 81 3.48 -3.20 23.39
CA ILE A 81 2.06 -2.99 23.66
C ILE A 81 1.90 -3.44 25.11
N LEU A 82 2.04 -2.49 26.04
CA LEU A 82 1.53 -2.68 27.40
C LEU A 82 0.01 -2.54 27.28
N LEU A 83 -0.68 -3.68 27.18
CA LEU A 83 -2.10 -3.78 27.52
C LEU A 83 -2.24 -3.78 29.04
#